data_AF-A0A2R5FSB7-F1
#
_entry.id   AF-A0A2R5FSB7-F1
#
_cell.length_a   1.000
_cell.length_b   1.000
_cell.length_c   1.000
_cell.angle_alpha   90.00
_cell.angle_beta   90.00
_cell.angle_gamma   90.00
#
_symmetry.space_group_name_H-M   'P 1'
#
loop_
_entity.id
_entity.type
_entity.pdbx_description
1 polymer ?
#
loop_
_entity_poly.entity_id
_entity_poly.type
_entity_poly.pdbx_seq_one_letter_code
_entity_poly.pdbx_strand_id
1 'polypeptide(L)' 'MQVKDMTIEELKLLIQETVAETIQSLMVDPDEGKQIKPEVKQQLLDSLQRTQSGERGTPAEEVAKNLGLTW' A
#
# COMPACT_ATOMS: atom_id res chain seq x y z
N MET A 1 0.11 17.38 -34.00
CA MET A 1 1.12 18.24 -33.36
C MET A 1 2.45 17.53 -33.48
N GLN A 2 3.43 18.09 -34.18
CA GLN A 2 4.79 17.53 -34.13
C GLN A 2 5.49 18.11 -32.89
N VAL A 3 6.46 17.38 -32.32
CA VAL A 3 7.18 17.84 -31.11
C VAL A 3 7.82 19.22 -31.32
N LYS A 4 8.31 19.48 -32.55
CA LYS A 4 8.90 20.78 -32.92
C LYS A 4 7.91 21.95 -32.91
N ASP A 5 6.61 21.66 -32.90
CA ASP A 5 5.54 22.67 -32.90
C ASP A 5 5.06 22.99 -31.47
N MET A 6 5.61 22.33 -30.43
CA MET A 6 5.23 22.53 -29.04
C MET A 6 5.85 23.82 -28.47
N THR A 7 5.07 24.52 -27.66
CA THR A 7 5.61 25.53 -26.75
C THR A 7 6.41 24.86 -25.63
N ILE A 8 7.25 25.65 -24.96
CA ILE A 8 8.04 25.19 -23.81
C ILE A 8 7.14 24.61 -22.70
N GLU A 9 5.98 25.22 -22.46
CA GLU A 9 5.06 24.79 -21.40
C GLU A 9 4.36 23.48 -21.75
N GLU A 10 3.94 23.29 -23.00
CA GLU A 10 3.39 22.02 -23.47
C GLU A 10 4.44 20.89 -23.38
N LEU A 11 5.70 21.17 -23.69
CA LEU A 11 6.77 20.18 -23.58
C LEU A 11 7.04 19.80 -22.11
N LYS A 12 7.05 20.78 -21.19
CA LYS A 12 7.20 20.50 -19.75
C LYS A 12 6.05 19.66 -19.22
N LEU A 13 4.82 19.98 -19.62
CA LEU A 13 3.63 19.23 -19.22
C LEU A 13 3.72 17.78 -19.69
N LEU A 14 4.06 17.55 -20.97
CA LEU A 14 4.22 16.21 -21.52
C LEU A 14 5.27 15.39 -20.74
N ILE A 15 6.42 16.00 -20.41
CA ILE A 15 7.47 15.34 -19.61
C ILE A 15 6.93 15.00 -18.22
N GLN A 16 6.24 15.95 -17.57
CA GLN A 16 5.69 15.75 -16.23
C GLN A 16 4.67 14.60 -16.19
N GLU A 17 3.76 14.55 -17.17
CA GLU A 17 2.77 13.49 -17.31
C GLU A 17 3.47 12.14 -17.55
N THR A 18 4.42 12.08 -18.48
CA THR A 18 5.18 10.85 -18.78
C THR A 18 5.92 10.33 -17.54
N VAL A 19 6.52 11.21 -16.75
CA VAL A 19 7.21 10.84 -15.50
C VAL A 19 6.20 10.33 -14.47
N ALA A 20 5.07 11.00 -14.30
CA ALA A 20 4.03 10.59 -13.36
C ALA A 20 3.46 9.21 -13.72
N GLU A 21 3.14 8.99 -15.00
CA GLU A 21 2.70 7.69 -15.53
C GLU A 21 3.75 6.59 -15.28
N THR A 22 5.03 6.91 -15.53
CA THR A 22 6.13 5.97 -15.29
C THR A 22 6.22 5.60 -13.81
N ILE A 23 6.19 6.58 -12.90
CA ILE A 23 6.21 6.33 -11.46
C ILE A 23 5.01 5.49 -11.03
N GLN A 24 3.81 5.82 -11.53
CA GLN A 24 2.60 5.08 -11.22
C GLN A 24 2.68 3.63 -11.70
N SER A 25 3.29 3.39 -12.88
CA SER A 25 3.51 2.04 -13.39
C SER A 25 4.48 1.20 -12.54
N LEU A 26 5.34 1.85 -11.76
CA LEU A 26 6.25 1.19 -10.81
C LEU A 26 5.60 0.94 -9.45
N MET A 27 4.48 1.63 -9.14
CA MET A 27 3.69 1.44 -7.93
C MET A 27 2.75 0.24 -8.06
N VAL A 28 3.31 -0.93 -8.32
CA VAL A 28 2.60 -2.21 -8.30
C VAL A 28 2.67 -2.84 -6.91
N ASP A 29 1.70 -3.71 -6.60
CA ASP A 29 1.74 -4.48 -5.37
C ASP A 29 2.94 -5.45 -5.42
N PRO A 30 3.94 -5.30 -4.53
CA PRO A 30 5.12 -6.16 -4.54
C PRO A 30 4.79 -7.63 -4.21
N ASP A 31 3.60 -7.91 -3.67
CA ASP A 31 3.12 -9.23 -3.32
C ASP A 31 2.12 -9.81 -4.33
N GLU A 32 1.86 -9.11 -5.45
CA GLU A 32 0.98 -9.60 -6.51
C GLU A 32 1.42 -10.99 -7.00
N GLY A 33 0.45 -11.91 -7.08
CA GLY A 33 0.67 -13.29 -7.53
C GLY A 33 1.40 -14.20 -6.54
N LYS A 34 1.83 -13.71 -5.37
CA LYS A 34 2.43 -14.57 -4.35
C LYS A 34 1.38 -15.39 -3.60
N GLN A 35 1.80 -16.56 -3.11
CA GLN A 35 0.99 -17.39 -2.23
C GLN A 35 1.33 -17.10 -0.77
N ILE A 36 0.32 -17.16 0.10
CA ILE A 36 0.50 -17.06 1.54
C ILE A 36 1.26 -18.29 2.03
N LYS A 37 2.32 -18.08 2.81
CA LYS A 37 3.06 -19.19 3.42
C LYS A 37 2.16 -19.99 4.36
N PRO A 38 2.27 -21.33 4.42
CA PRO A 38 1.40 -22.18 5.23
C PRO A 38 1.33 -21.75 6.70
N GLU A 39 2.45 -21.34 7.29
CA GLU A 39 2.54 -20.89 8.68
C GLU A 39 1.75 -19.59 8.92
N VAL A 40 1.79 -18.65 7.97
CA VAL A 40 1.04 -17.39 8.05
C VAL A 40 -0.45 -17.68 7.91
N LYS A 41 -0.83 -18.56 6.99
CA LYS A 41 -2.22 -18.99 6.83
C LYS A 41 -2.77 -19.62 8.11
N GLN A 42 -2.00 -20.50 8.75
CA GLN A 42 -2.41 -21.14 10.00
C GLN A 42 -2.60 -20.12 11.12
N GLN A 43 -1.65 -19.20 11.29
CA GLN A 43 -1.76 -18.11 12.28
C GLN A 43 -3.01 -17.26 12.10
N LEU A 44 -3.38 -16.94 10.86
CA LEU A 44 -4.59 -16.18 10.55
C LEU A 44 -5.87 -16.96 10.90
N LEU A 45 -5.90 -18.27 10.60
CA LEU A 45 -7.02 -19.13 10.97
C LEU A 45 -7.19 -19.23 12.49
N ASP A 46 -6.09 -19.42 13.23
CA ASP A 46 -6.11 -19.48 14.69
C ASP A 46 -6.58 -18.15 15.29
N SER A 47 -6.11 -17.02 14.73
CA SER A 47 -6.56 -15.67 15.14
C SER A 47 -8.05 -15.45 14.89
N LEU A 48 -8.56 -15.90 13.73
CA LEU A 48 -9.97 -15.83 13.41
C LEU A 48 -10.81 -16.65 14.40
N GLN A 49 -10.39 -17.87 14.70
CA GLN A 49 -11.08 -18.74 15.66
C GLN A 49 -11.14 -18.11 17.06
N ARG A 50 -10.02 -17.55 17.54
CA ARG A 50 -9.99 -16.82 18.83
C ARG A 50 -10.99 -15.66 18.85
N THR A 51 -11.01 -14.87 17.79
CA THR A 51 -11.94 -13.73 17.67
C THR A 51 -13.41 -14.17 17.68
N GLN A 52 -13.73 -15.25 16.96
CA GLN A 52 -15.06 -15.85 16.94
C GLN A 52 -15.47 -16.44 18.30
N SER A 53 -14.51 -16.94 19.08
CA SER A 53 -14.73 -17.44 20.45
C SER A 53 -14.94 -16.32 21.48
N GLY A 54 -14.87 -15.06 21.08
CA GLY A 54 -15.11 -13.89 21.94
C GLY A 54 -13.86 -13.15 22.37
N GLU A 55 -12.66 -13.63 22.02
CA GLU A 55 -11.43 -12.90 22.26
C GLU A 55 -11.45 -11.56 21.48
N ARG A 56 -10.92 -10.51 22.10
CA ARG A 56 -10.81 -9.18 21.51
C ARG A 56 -9.35 -8.76 21.54
N GLY A 57 -8.95 -8.03 20.51
CA GLY A 57 -7.62 -7.45 20.43
C GLY A 57 -7.42 -6.33 21.46
N THR A 58 -6.18 -5.88 21.58
CA THR A 58 -5.83 -4.71 22.39
C THR A 58 -6.42 -3.44 21.76
N PRO A 59 -7.04 -2.55 22.55
CA PRO A 59 -7.49 -1.25 22.06
C PRO A 59 -6.34 -0.48 21.42
N ALA A 60 -6.60 0.16 20.27
CA ALA A 60 -5.55 0.83 19.51
C ALA A 60 -4.89 2.00 20.28
N GLU A 61 -5.65 2.68 21.14
CA GLU A 61 -5.11 3.69 22.07
C GLU A 61 -4.08 3.11 23.05
N GLU A 62 -4.33 1.91 23.57
CA GLU A 62 -3.40 1.23 24.47
C GLU A 62 -2.13 0.80 23.73
N VAL A 63 -2.26 0.32 22.49
CA VAL A 63 -1.11 0.03 21.62
C VAL A 63 -0.30 1.30 21.34
N ALA A 64 -0.96 2.39 20.96
CA ALA A 64 -0.33 3.68 20.70
C ALA A 64 0.44 4.19 21.93
N LYS A 65 -0.18 4.12 23.12
CA LYS A 65 0.47 4.46 24.39
C LYS A 65 1.72 3.62 24.66
N ASN A 66 1.65 2.30 24.46
CA ASN A 66 2.79 1.40 24.66
C ASN A 66 3.94 1.68 23.68
N LEU A 67 3.63 2.25 22.50
CA LEU A 67 4.61 2.64 21.49
C LEU A 67 5.06 4.10 21.57
N GLY A 68 4.53 4.88 22.53
CA GLY A 68 4.83 6.32 22.66
C GLY A 68 4.25 7.18 21.54
N LEU A 69 3.16 6.75 20.91
CA LEU A 69 2.46 7.45 19.84
C LEU A 69 1.23 8.20 20.37
N THR A 70 0.90 9.33 19.75
CA THR A 70 -0.37 10.03 19.95
C THR A 70 -1.49 9.38 19.15
N TRP A 71 -2.64 9.17 19.79
CA TRP A 71 -3.86 8.57 19.23
C TRP A 71 -4.94 9.63 19.00
#